data_AF-A0A1A3L388-F1
#
_entry.id   AF-A0A1A3L388-F1
#
_cell.length_a   1.000
_cell.length_b   1.000
_cell.length_c   1.000
_cell.angle_alpha   90.00
_cell.angle_beta   90.00
_cell.angle_gamma   90.00
#
_symmetry.space_group_name_H-M   'P 1'
#
loop_
_entity.id
_entity.type
_entity.pdbx_description
1 polymer ?
#
loop_
_entity_poly.entity_id
_entity_poly.type
_entity_poly.pdbx_seq_one_letter_code
_entity_poly.pdbx_strand_id
1 'polypeptide(L)'
;MSINYQFGDVDAHGATIRAQAAALEAEHQAVVRDVLAAGDFWGGAGSSACQEFITQLGRNFQVIYEQASAHGSKVQAAGHNMHGTDGAVGSSWMSA
;
A
#
# COMPACT_ATOMS: atom_id res chain seq x y z
N MET A 1 -4.02 9.95 -30.69
CA MET A 1 -3.38 9.46 -29.46
C MET A 1 -4.24 9.97 -28.30
N SER A 2 -5.03 9.12 -27.66
CA SER A 2 -5.79 9.51 -26.47
C SER A 2 -4.94 9.26 -25.22
N ILE A 3 -4.99 10.18 -24.27
CA ILE A 3 -4.44 9.95 -22.94
C ILE A 3 -5.48 9.12 -22.18
N ASN A 4 -5.13 7.89 -21.82
CA ASN A 4 -6.03 6.96 -21.12
C ASN A 4 -5.92 7.03 -19.59
N TYR A 5 -5.12 7.96 -19.07
CA TYR A 5 -4.83 8.09 -17.64
C TYR A 5 -4.83 9.58 -17.25
N GLN A 6 -5.89 10.01 -16.57
CA GLN A 6 -6.10 11.40 -16.15
C GLN A 6 -5.54 11.65 -14.75
N PHE A 7 -5.42 12.93 -14.36
CA PHE A 7 -4.95 13.29 -13.03
C PHE A 7 -5.84 12.74 -11.91
N GLY A 8 -7.16 12.68 -12.12
CA GLY A 8 -8.08 12.02 -11.21
C GLY A 8 -7.79 10.53 -11.02
N ASP A 9 -7.34 9.84 -12.08
CA ASP A 9 -6.95 8.43 -12.01
C ASP A 9 -5.66 8.24 -11.20
N VAL A 10 -4.73 9.20 -11.28
CA VAL A 10 -3.50 9.19 -10.45
C VAL A 10 -3.85 9.31 -8.97
N ASP A 11 -4.71 10.26 -8.60
CA ASP A 11 -5.08 10.47 -7.20
C ASP A 11 -5.86 9.27 -6.64
N ALA A 12 -6.82 8.75 -7.42
CA ALA A 12 -7.59 7.56 -7.08
C ALA A 12 -6.69 6.32 -6.94
N HIS A 13 -5.66 6.18 -7.77
CA HIS A 13 -4.70 5.08 -7.66
C HIS A 13 -3.88 5.18 -6.37
N GLY A 14 -3.39 6.36 -6.00
CA GLY A 14 -2.69 6.55 -4.73
C GLY A 14 -3.55 6.22 -3.51
N ALA A 15 -4.83 6.58 -3.54
CA ALA A 15 -5.81 6.19 -2.51
C ALA A 15 -6.05 4.67 -2.49
N THR A 16 -6.17 4.05 -3.67
CA THR A 16 -6.35 2.58 -3.81
C THR A 16 -5.17 1.82 -3.22
N ILE A 17 -3.93 2.24 -3.48
CA ILE A 17 -2.74 1.59 -2.92
C ILE A 17 -2.77 1.61 -1.38
N ARG A 18 -3.14 2.74 -0.77
CA ARG A 18 -3.25 2.83 0.69
C ARG A 18 -4.38 1.95 1.25
N ALA A 19 -5.53 1.91 0.58
CA ALA A 19 -6.63 1.05 0.98
C ALA A 19 -6.23 -0.44 0.90
N GLN A 20 -5.52 -0.84 -0.14
CA GLN A 20 -4.98 -2.20 -0.29
C GLN A 20 -3.95 -2.54 0.79
N ALA A 21 -3.10 -1.59 1.18
CA ALA A 21 -2.15 -1.78 2.29
C ALA A 21 -2.87 -2.08 3.61
N ALA A 22 -3.92 -1.30 3.93
CA ALA A 22 -4.72 -1.52 5.14
C ALA A 22 -5.50 -2.85 5.10
N ALA A 23 -6.04 -3.22 3.94
CA ALA A 23 -6.71 -4.51 3.77
C ALA A 23 -5.73 -5.67 3.97
N LEU A 24 -4.51 -5.55 3.43
CA LEU A 24 -3.49 -6.58 3.59
C LEU A 24 -3.05 -6.74 5.06
N GLU A 25 -3.01 -5.65 5.83
CA GLU A 25 -2.77 -5.71 7.28
C GLU A 25 -3.85 -6.50 8.03
N ALA A 26 -5.12 -6.29 7.68
CA ALA A 26 -6.22 -7.06 8.26
C ALA A 26 -6.11 -8.57 7.91
N GLU A 27 -5.75 -8.89 6.67
CA GLU A 27 -5.52 -10.28 6.23
C GLU A 27 -4.36 -10.93 6.97
N HIS A 28 -3.23 -10.22 7.15
CA HIS A 28 -2.12 -10.74 7.95
C HIS A 28 -2.51 -11.03 9.40
N GLN A 29 -3.29 -10.15 10.04
CA GLN A 29 -3.81 -10.42 11.38
C GLN A 29 -4.71 -11.66 11.41
N ALA A 30 -5.50 -11.90 10.36
CA ALA A 30 -6.30 -13.12 10.22
C ALA A 30 -5.41 -14.37 10.09
N VAL A 31 -4.42 -14.33 9.22
CA VAL A 31 -3.44 -15.42 9.05
C VAL A 31 -2.73 -15.75 10.37
N VAL A 32 -2.29 -14.73 11.13
CA VAL A 32 -1.65 -14.96 12.44
C VAL A 32 -2.60 -15.64 13.42
N ARG A 33 -3.89 -15.27 13.46
CA ARG A 33 -4.89 -15.95 14.30
C ARG A 33 -5.05 -17.41 13.90
N ASP A 34 -5.12 -17.70 12.61
CA ASP A 34 -5.26 -19.06 12.11
C ASP A 34 -4.02 -19.91 12.41
N VAL A 35 -2.83 -19.35 12.29
CA VAL A 35 -1.56 -20.01 12.65
C VAL A 35 -1.52 -20.36 14.13
N LEU A 36 -1.95 -19.44 15.00
CA LEU A 36 -2.00 -19.67 16.44
C LEU A 36 -3.05 -20.73 16.79
N ALA A 37 -4.23 -20.69 16.16
CA ALA A 37 -5.28 -21.68 16.35
C ALA A 37 -4.85 -23.08 15.87
N ALA A 38 -4.06 -23.16 14.79
CA ALA A 38 -3.45 -24.38 14.29
C ALA A 38 -2.06 -24.67 14.90
N GLY A 39 -1.74 -24.08 16.06
CA GLY A 39 -0.41 -24.13 16.67
C GLY A 39 0.12 -25.55 16.92
N ASP A 40 -0.75 -26.54 17.11
CA ASP A 40 -0.36 -27.95 17.30
C ASP A 40 0.45 -28.51 16.12
N PHE A 41 0.22 -28.03 14.90
CA PHE A 41 1.03 -28.37 13.72
C PHE A 41 2.52 -28.08 13.93
N TRP A 42 2.82 -27.02 14.70
CA TRP A 42 4.16 -26.55 15.00
C TRP A 42 4.69 -27.05 16.36
N GLY A 43 3.99 -27.99 17.03
CA GLY A 43 4.32 -28.40 18.39
C GLY A 43 3.81 -27.45 19.47
N GLY A 44 2.74 -26.70 19.17
CA GLY A 44 2.05 -25.76 20.05
C GLY A 44 2.30 -24.30 19.66
N ALA A 45 1.33 -23.43 19.94
CA ALA A 45 1.42 -22.00 19.58
C ALA A 45 2.61 -21.25 20.24
N GLY A 46 3.08 -21.74 21.38
CA GLY A 46 4.26 -21.21 22.07
C GLY A 46 5.59 -21.82 21.61
N SER A 47 5.59 -22.74 20.65
CA SER A 47 6.82 -23.37 20.18
C SER A 47 7.71 -22.38 19.44
N SER A 48 9.02 -22.63 19.47
CA SER A 48 9.98 -21.81 18.73
C SER A 48 9.68 -21.78 17.23
N ALA A 49 9.23 -22.90 16.65
CA ALA A 49 8.88 -22.99 15.25
C ALA A 49 7.65 -22.13 14.88
N CYS A 50 6.60 -22.15 15.71
CA CYS A 50 5.41 -21.33 15.49
C CYS A 50 5.74 -19.83 15.60
N GLN A 51 6.49 -19.45 16.64
CA GLN A 51 6.88 -18.07 16.89
C GLN A 51 7.84 -17.54 15.82
N GLU A 52 8.77 -18.37 15.32
CA GLU A 52 9.66 -18.01 14.23
C GLU A 52 8.88 -17.78 12.93
N PHE A 53 7.92 -18.65 12.60
CA PHE A 53 7.05 -18.47 11.44
C PHE A 53 6.30 -17.14 11.51
N ILE A 54 5.61 -16.86 12.62
CA ILE A 54 4.87 -15.60 12.83
C ILE A 54 5.81 -14.39 12.72
N THR A 55 7.01 -14.51 13.27
CA THR A 55 8.02 -13.44 13.24
C THR A 55 8.52 -13.14 11.83
N GLN A 56 8.81 -14.18 11.03
CA GLN A 56 9.21 -14.01 9.63
C GLN A 56 8.07 -13.43 8.79
N LEU A 57 6.85 -13.93 9.01
CA LEU A 57 5.64 -13.44 8.35
C LEU A 57 5.44 -11.95 8.62
N GLY A 58 5.51 -11.55 9.89
CA GLY A 58 5.37 -10.15 10.31
C GLY A 58 6.42 -9.23 9.68
N ARG A 59 7.68 -9.66 9.57
CA ARG A 59 8.72 -8.88 8.88
C ARG A 59 8.40 -8.63 7.41
N ASN A 60 7.94 -9.65 6.70
CA ASN A 60 7.59 -9.50 5.28
C ASN A 60 6.42 -8.52 5.10
N PHE A 61 5.38 -8.66 5.92
CA PHE A 61 4.20 -7.82 5.83
C PHE A 61 4.45 -6.37 6.26
N GLN A 62 5.26 -6.14 7.30
CA GLN A 62 5.66 -4.80 7.72
C GLN A 62 6.26 -4.00 6.56
N VAL A 63 7.18 -4.62 5.81
CA VAL A 63 7.79 -4.00 4.62
C VAL A 63 6.73 -3.64 3.60
N ILE A 64 5.77 -4.54 3.33
CA ILE A 64 4.74 -4.30 2.31
C ILE A 64 3.86 -3.11 2.70
N TYR A 65 3.40 -3.01 3.96
CA TYR A 65 2.52 -1.92 4.39
C TYR A 65 3.22 -0.57 4.35
N GLU A 66 4.45 -0.51 4.86
CA GLU A 66 5.27 0.70 4.85
C GLU A 66 5.51 1.19 3.43
N GLN A 67 5.93 0.28 2.53
CA GLN A 67 6.22 0.64 1.15
C GLN A 67 4.95 1.01 0.37
N ALA A 68 3.84 0.30 0.57
CA ALA A 68 2.58 0.62 -0.09
C ALA A 68 2.02 1.97 0.38
N SER A 69 2.04 2.25 1.68
CA SER A 69 1.58 3.54 2.21
C SER A 69 2.44 4.71 1.71
N ALA A 70 3.77 4.54 1.72
CA ALA A 70 4.70 5.53 1.17
C ALA A 70 4.50 5.71 -0.34
N HIS A 71 4.29 4.62 -1.08
CA HIS A 71 4.05 4.66 -2.52
C HIS A 71 2.73 5.38 -2.85
N GLY A 72 1.63 5.04 -2.20
CA GLY A 72 0.34 5.71 -2.40
C GLY A 72 0.41 7.21 -2.14
N SER A 73 1.12 7.63 -1.09
CA SER A 73 1.37 9.05 -0.80
C SER A 73 2.20 9.74 -1.89
N LYS A 74 3.26 9.09 -2.41
CA LYS A 74 4.06 9.60 -3.51
C LYS A 74 3.26 9.73 -4.81
N VAL A 75 2.42 8.75 -5.12
CA VAL A 75 1.55 8.77 -6.31
C VAL A 75 0.59 9.96 -6.25
N GLN A 76 -0.07 10.19 -5.11
CA GLN A 76 -0.94 11.36 -4.96
C GLN A 76 -0.17 12.68 -5.07
N ALA A 77 1.00 12.78 -4.45
CA ALA A 77 1.84 13.98 -4.54
C ALA A 77 2.25 14.25 -5.99
N ALA A 78 2.64 13.22 -6.74
CA ALA A 78 2.93 13.33 -8.16
C ALA A 78 1.71 13.82 -8.96
N GLY A 79 0.52 13.26 -8.69
CA GLY A 79 -0.73 13.72 -9.31
C GLY A 79 -1.01 15.20 -9.07
N HIS A 80 -0.90 15.65 -7.82
CA HIS A 80 -1.10 17.05 -7.44
C HIS A 80 -0.07 18.00 -8.11
N ASN A 81 1.21 17.62 -8.08
CA ASN A 81 2.27 18.43 -8.69
C ASN A 81 2.10 18.55 -10.21
N MET A 82 1.74 17.45 -10.88
CA MET A 82 1.50 17.48 -12.33
C MET A 82 0.28 18.32 -12.68
N HIS A 83 -0.83 18.17 -11.96
CA HIS A 83 -2.03 19.00 -12.17
C HIS A 83 -1.73 20.49 -11.97
N GLY A 84 -0.99 20.85 -10.91
CA GLY A 84 -0.59 22.24 -10.68
C GLY A 84 0.34 22.80 -11.77
N THR A 85 1.31 21.99 -12.22
CA THR A 85 2.24 22.38 -13.29
C THR A 85 1.51 22.59 -14.62
N ASP A 86 0.59 21.68 -14.97
CA ASP A 86 -0.24 21.78 -16.18
C ASP A 86 -1.08 23.06 -16.18
N GLY A 87 -1.74 23.36 -15.06
CA GLY A 87 -2.49 24.61 -14.89
C GLY A 87 -1.62 25.86 -15.02
N ALA A 88 -0.40 25.86 -14.48
CA ALA A 88 0.54 26.97 -14.60
C ALA A 88 0.97 27.20 -16.06
N VAL A 89 1.29 26.13 -16.80
CA VAL A 89 1.64 26.20 -18.22
C VAL A 89 0.45 26.72 -19.04
N GLY A 90 -0.75 26.20 -18.82
CA GLY A 90 -1.96 26.66 -19.50
C GLY A 90 -2.23 28.15 -19.24
N SER A 91 -2.08 28.60 -18.00
CA SER A 91 -2.25 30.02 -17.64
C SER A 91 -1.23 30.93 -18.31
N SER A 92 0.04 30.49 -18.41
CA SER A 92 1.11 31.20 -19.09
C SER A 92 0.79 31.45 -20.56
N TRP A 93 0.27 30.44 -21.27
CA TRP A 93 -0.13 30.57 -22.67
C TRP A 93 -1.34 31.48 -22.89
N MET A 94 -2.28 31.52 -21.95
CA MET A 94 -3.41 32.45 -22.02
C MET A 94 -3.02 33.90 -21.72
N SER A 95 -1.88 34.10 -21.05
CA SER A 95 -1.34 35.42 -20.72
C SER A 95 -0.26 35.93 -21.69
N ALA A 96 0.14 35.11 -22.67
CA ALA A 96 1.11 35.44 -23.73
C ALA A 96 0.41 35.92 -24.99
#